data_AF-I2J3X1-F1
#
_entry.id   AF-I2J3X1-F1
#
_cell.length_a   1.000
_cell.length_b   1.000
_cell.length_c   1.000
_cell.angle_alpha   90.00
_cell.angle_beta   90.00
_cell.angle_gamma   90.00
#
_symmetry.space_group_name_H-M   'P 1'
#
loop_
_entity.id
_entity.type
_entity.pdbx_description
1 polymer ?
#
loop_
_entity_poly.entity_id
_entity_poly.type
_entity_poly.pdbx_seq_one_letter_code
_entity_poly.pdbx_strand_id
1 'polypeptide(L)'
;MGNFIELVFHRFFLGMIATAYFWLLTLAGGVVFGIAPASATIMSLFAEHGYSYRAYGFKEAWALYKSNFIKSNLSFYAFMGLDLILIYGLYLMIQLPHQTIIHLAATFLNIFLVALVFLAYTVSLKLQVYFDLSYQNTLKLAFIGIFMSLSAVVKVLLGSVLLAIIGFYMPALIIFVGIGMWHFFISDLLEPVYESIHEKLASK
;
A
#
# COMPACT_ATOMS: atom_id res chain seq x y z
N MET A 1 3.91 6.69 -31.74
CA MET A 1 2.71 6.90 -30.88
C MET A 1 1.89 5.64 -30.63
N GLY A 2 1.69 4.73 -31.61
CA GLY A 2 0.89 3.50 -31.42
C GLY A 2 1.34 2.60 -30.25
N ASN A 3 2.65 2.32 -30.14
CA ASN A 3 3.20 1.47 -29.07
C ASN A 3 3.07 2.07 -27.65
N PHE A 4 3.10 3.41 -27.53
CA PHE A 4 2.92 4.08 -26.23
C PHE A 4 1.45 4.06 -25.77
N ILE A 5 0.51 4.34 -26.68
CA ILE A 5 -0.93 4.29 -26.37
C ILE A 5 -1.33 2.86 -26.00
N GLU A 6 -0.81 1.86 -26.72
CA GLU A 6 -1.04 0.44 -26.43
C GLU A 6 -0.49 0.05 -25.05
N LEU A 7 0.71 0.51 -24.69
CA LEU A 7 1.29 0.27 -23.37
C LEU A 7 0.47 0.93 -22.24
N VAL A 8 0.07 2.19 -22.42
CA VAL A 8 -0.76 2.91 -21.44
C VAL A 8 -2.12 2.22 -21.29
N PHE A 9 -2.74 1.84 -22.42
CA PHE A 9 -4.01 1.13 -22.42
C PHE A 9 -3.91 -0.22 -21.69
N HIS A 10 -2.88 -1.02 -21.94
CA HIS A 10 -2.69 -2.30 -21.25
C HIS A 10 -2.52 -2.14 -19.75
N ARG A 11 -1.76 -1.15 -19.29
CA ARG A 11 -1.59 -0.87 -17.85
C ARG A 11 -2.89 -0.40 -17.20
N PHE A 12 -3.62 0.48 -17.88
CA PHE A 12 -4.90 0.97 -17.39
C PHE A 12 -5.96 -0.14 -17.34
N PHE A 13 -6.01 -0.97 -18.38
CA PHE A 13 -6.90 -2.13 -18.46
C PHE A 13 -6.59 -3.16 -17.38
N LEU A 14 -5.32 -3.46 -17.13
CA LEU A 14 -4.93 -4.29 -16.01
C LEU A 14 -5.29 -3.66 -14.66
N GLY A 15 -5.13 -2.35 -14.53
CA GLY A 15 -5.58 -1.59 -13.35
C GLY A 15 -7.08 -1.75 -13.09
N MET A 16 -7.89 -1.80 -14.15
CA MET A 16 -9.33 -2.09 -14.05
C MET A 16 -9.60 -3.52 -13.56
N ILE A 17 -8.92 -4.52 -14.13
CA ILE A 17 -9.08 -5.92 -13.71
C ILE A 17 -8.67 -6.09 -12.24
N ALA A 18 -7.52 -5.55 -11.85
CA ALA A 18 -7.03 -5.60 -10.47
C ALA A 18 -8.00 -4.91 -9.51
N THR A 19 -8.55 -3.76 -9.88
CA THR A 19 -9.54 -3.05 -9.05
C THR A 19 -10.86 -3.84 -8.96
N ALA A 20 -11.30 -4.48 -10.04
CA ALA A 20 -12.49 -5.34 -10.02
C ALA A 20 -12.29 -6.55 -9.09
N TYR A 21 -11.14 -7.23 -9.17
CA TYR A 21 -10.79 -8.30 -8.24
C TYR A 21 -10.72 -7.78 -6.81
N PHE A 22 -10.11 -6.62 -6.59
CA PHE A 22 -10.05 -6.00 -5.26
C PHE A 22 -11.45 -5.83 -4.66
N TRP A 23 -12.41 -5.28 -5.40
CA TRP A 23 -13.76 -5.07 -4.89
C TRP A 23 -14.52 -6.37 -4.64
N LEU A 24 -14.44 -7.35 -5.56
CA LEU A 24 -15.07 -8.65 -5.39
C LEU A 24 -14.55 -9.36 -4.14
N LEU A 25 -13.22 -9.37 -3.95
CA LEU A 25 -12.57 -9.96 -2.80
C LEU A 25 -12.84 -9.17 -1.50
N THR A 26 -12.93 -7.85 -1.59
CA THR A 26 -13.30 -7.00 -0.46
C THR A 26 -14.71 -7.31 0.03
N LEU A 27 -15.67 -7.45 -0.88
CA LEU A 27 -17.04 -7.84 -0.57
C LEU A 27 -17.12 -9.25 0.03
N ALA A 28 -16.31 -10.20 -0.46
CA ALA A 28 -16.25 -11.55 0.10
C ALA A 28 -15.81 -11.59 1.57
N GLY A 29 -15.04 -10.61 2.03
CA GLY A 29 -14.59 -10.47 3.42
C GLY A 29 -15.48 -9.57 4.28
N GLY A 30 -16.69 -9.22 3.83
CA GLY A 30 -17.59 -8.33 4.56
C GLY A 30 -17.12 -6.88 4.60
N VAL A 31 -16.40 -6.43 3.55
CA VAL A 31 -15.75 -5.13 3.40
C VAL A 31 -14.61 -4.91 4.37
N VAL A 32 -14.90 -4.89 5.67
CA VAL A 32 -13.94 -4.58 6.75
C VAL A 32 -12.74 -5.53 6.66
N PHE A 33 -12.95 -6.83 6.84
CA PHE A 33 -11.87 -7.84 6.79
C PHE A 33 -11.43 -8.20 5.37
N GLY A 34 -12.08 -7.64 4.35
CA GLY A 34 -11.80 -7.96 2.95
C GLY A 34 -10.75 -7.06 2.30
N ILE A 35 -10.64 -5.80 2.74
CA ILE A 35 -9.74 -4.79 2.14
C ILE A 35 -8.28 -5.24 2.16
N ALA A 36 -7.77 -5.65 3.32
CA ALA A 36 -6.36 -5.99 3.48
C ALA A 36 -5.94 -7.25 2.69
N PRO A 37 -6.66 -8.39 2.75
CA PRO A 37 -6.30 -9.54 1.94
C PRO A 37 -6.57 -9.34 0.45
N ALA A 38 -7.54 -8.52 0.05
CA ALA A 38 -7.72 -8.13 -1.35
C ALA A 38 -6.49 -7.34 -1.84
N SER A 39 -6.02 -6.36 -1.06
CA SER A 39 -4.81 -5.58 -1.33
C SER A 39 -3.57 -6.47 -1.50
N ALA A 40 -3.36 -7.40 -0.57
CA ALA A 40 -2.26 -8.37 -0.65
C ALA A 40 -2.37 -9.27 -1.89
N THR A 41 -3.57 -9.71 -2.25
CA THR A 41 -3.82 -10.54 -3.44
C THR A 41 -3.42 -9.82 -4.72
N ILE A 42 -3.77 -8.54 -4.85
CA ILE A 42 -3.39 -7.75 -6.03
C ILE A 42 -1.87 -7.61 -6.12
N MET A 43 -1.20 -7.36 -4.99
CA MET A 43 0.27 -7.33 -4.98
C MET A 43 0.88 -8.69 -5.32
N SER A 44 0.33 -9.80 -4.85
CA SER A 44 0.81 -11.15 -5.18
C SER A 44 0.66 -11.46 -6.67
N LEU A 45 -0.49 -11.17 -7.27
CA LEU A 45 -0.69 -11.34 -8.72
C LEU A 45 0.25 -10.47 -9.54
N PHE A 46 0.51 -9.24 -9.08
CA PHE A 46 1.47 -8.35 -9.73
C PHE A 46 2.91 -8.84 -9.57
N ALA A 47 3.28 -9.37 -8.41
CA ALA A 47 4.60 -9.93 -8.18
C ALA A 47 4.88 -11.14 -9.10
N GLU A 48 3.86 -11.98 -9.32
CA GLU A 48 4.00 -13.21 -10.10
C GLU A 48 3.90 -12.97 -11.62
N HIS A 49 2.97 -12.12 -12.06
CA HIS A 49 2.63 -11.97 -13.48
C HIS A 49 2.99 -10.59 -14.06
N GLY A 50 3.43 -9.64 -13.23
CA GLY A 50 3.72 -8.27 -13.61
C GLY A 50 2.55 -7.61 -14.34
N TYR A 51 2.84 -6.98 -15.48
CA TYR A 51 1.87 -6.30 -16.33
C TYR A 51 1.14 -7.20 -17.34
N SER A 52 1.22 -8.53 -17.20
CA SER A 52 0.56 -9.49 -18.10
C SER A 52 -0.92 -9.69 -17.74
N TYR A 53 -1.81 -8.86 -18.29
CA TYR A 53 -3.23 -8.90 -17.91
C TYR A 53 -3.94 -10.24 -18.16
N ARG A 54 -3.48 -11.03 -19.13
CA ARG A 54 -4.08 -12.33 -19.46
C ARG A 54 -3.76 -13.42 -18.44
N ALA A 55 -2.71 -13.24 -17.66
CA ALA A 55 -2.29 -14.22 -16.66
C ALA A 55 -3.08 -14.10 -15.35
N TYR A 56 -3.82 -13.01 -15.13
CA TYR A 56 -4.56 -12.75 -13.90
C TYR A 56 -5.81 -13.64 -13.81
N GLY A 57 -5.65 -14.83 -13.22
CA GLY A 57 -6.74 -15.79 -13.02
C GLY A 57 -7.52 -15.56 -11.73
N PHE A 58 -8.86 -15.55 -11.80
CA PHE A 58 -9.70 -15.42 -10.59
C PHE A 58 -9.52 -16.57 -9.60
N LYS A 59 -9.30 -17.81 -10.08
CA LYS A 59 -9.08 -18.98 -9.23
C LYS A 59 -7.82 -18.84 -8.37
N GLU A 60 -6.76 -18.31 -8.97
CA GLU A 60 -5.50 -18.01 -8.30
C GLU A 60 -5.67 -16.85 -7.32
N ALA A 61 -6.31 -15.76 -7.75
CA ALA A 61 -6.66 -14.63 -6.88
C ALA A 61 -7.42 -15.09 -5.62
N TRP A 62 -8.39 -15.99 -5.78
CA TRP A 62 -9.14 -16.55 -4.65
C TRP A 62 -8.29 -17.43 -3.72
N ALA A 63 -7.32 -18.18 -4.26
CA ALA A 63 -6.39 -18.96 -3.46
C ALA A 63 -5.46 -18.05 -2.64
N LEU A 64 -4.87 -17.04 -3.28
CA LEU A 64 -4.03 -16.01 -2.66
C LEU A 64 -4.79 -15.21 -1.61
N TYR A 65 -6.06 -14.87 -1.86
CA TYR A 65 -6.91 -14.16 -0.90
C TYR A 65 -7.08 -14.93 0.40
N LYS A 66 -7.37 -16.24 0.30
CA LYS A 66 -7.54 -17.10 1.48
C LYS A 66 -6.23 -17.28 2.24
N SER A 67 -5.10 -17.44 1.55
CA SER A 67 -3.81 -17.61 2.23
C SER A 67 -3.38 -16.34 2.97
N ASN A 68 -3.65 -15.17 2.39
CA ASN A 68 -3.30 -13.88 2.98
C ASN A 68 -4.31 -13.36 4.01
N PHE A 69 -5.49 -13.98 4.15
CA PHE A 69 -6.61 -13.46 4.94
C PHE A 69 -6.23 -13.01 6.35
N ILE A 70 -5.54 -13.87 7.11
CA ILE A 70 -5.19 -13.57 8.51
C ILE A 70 -3.98 -12.63 8.58
N LYS A 71 -2.90 -12.95 7.86
CA LYS A 71 -1.63 -12.22 7.92
C LYS A 71 -1.81 -10.76 7.49
N SER A 72 -2.53 -10.52 6.39
CA SER A 72 -2.73 -9.18 5.86
C SER A 72 -3.68 -8.36 6.72
N ASN A 73 -4.75 -8.95 7.26
CA ASN A 73 -5.62 -8.24 8.21
C ASN A 73 -4.85 -7.84 9.47
N LEU A 74 -4.07 -8.75 10.05
CA LEU A 74 -3.28 -8.44 11.25
C LEU A 74 -2.29 -7.28 11.00
N SER A 75 -1.60 -7.28 9.86
CA SER A 75 -0.70 -6.17 9.49
C SER A 75 -1.48 -4.87 9.28
N PHE A 76 -2.53 -4.90 8.45
CA PHE A 76 -3.33 -3.73 8.12
C PHE A 76 -3.94 -3.06 9.36
N TYR A 77 -4.61 -3.83 10.23
CA TYR A 77 -5.24 -3.25 11.43
C TYR A 77 -4.23 -2.76 12.47
N ALA A 78 -3.03 -3.35 12.52
CA ALA A 78 -1.98 -2.85 13.40
C ALA A 78 -1.53 -1.46 12.95
N PHE A 79 -1.20 -1.28 11.67
CA PHE A 79 -0.80 0.03 11.14
C PHE A 79 -1.96 1.03 11.13
N MET A 80 -3.15 0.62 10.67
CA MET A 80 -4.33 1.48 10.64
C MET A 80 -4.75 1.92 12.05
N GLY A 81 -4.69 1.05 13.04
CA GLY A 81 -4.98 1.41 14.43
C GLY A 81 -4.03 2.49 14.96
N LEU A 82 -2.73 2.37 14.67
CA LEU A 82 -1.73 3.38 15.02
C LEU A 82 -2.00 4.71 14.29
N ASP A 83 -2.26 4.67 12.98
CA ASP A 83 -2.59 5.87 12.20
C ASP A 83 -3.85 6.55 12.71
N LEU A 84 -4.91 5.80 13.04
CA LEU A 84 -6.15 6.35 13.58
C LEU A 84 -5.91 7.06 14.93
N ILE A 85 -5.07 6.49 15.81
CA ILE A 85 -4.70 7.15 17.07
C ILE A 85 -3.95 8.45 16.80
N LEU A 86 -2.99 8.45 15.88
CA LEU A 86 -2.19 9.63 15.54
C LEU A 86 -3.04 10.73 14.89
N ILE A 87 -3.90 10.37 13.94
CA ILE A 87 -4.86 11.26 13.27
C ILE A 87 -5.87 11.82 14.28
N TYR A 88 -6.39 11.00 15.19
CA TYR A 88 -7.25 11.48 16.26
C TYR A 88 -6.49 12.44 17.19
N GLY A 89 -5.23 12.15 17.48
CA GLY A 89 -4.33 13.07 18.20
C GLY A 89 -4.18 14.41 17.49
N LEU A 90 -4.04 14.43 16.15
CA LEU A 90 -4.02 15.66 15.36
C LEU A 90 -5.34 16.44 15.47
N TYR A 91 -6.46 15.73 15.37
CA TYR A 91 -7.79 16.34 15.54
C TYR A 91 -7.93 17.01 16.92
N LEU A 92 -7.46 16.38 17.99
CA LEU A 92 -7.45 16.96 19.34
C LEU A 92 -6.49 18.16 19.46
N MET A 93 -5.29 18.09 18.88
CA MET A 93 -4.31 19.18 18.94
C MET A 93 -4.83 20.48 18.32
N ILE A 94 -5.58 20.38 17.21
CA ILE A 94 -6.17 21.55 16.52
C ILE A 94 -7.23 22.25 17.38
N GLN A 95 -7.86 21.53 18.32
CA GLN A 95 -8.92 22.08 19.19
C GLN A 95 -8.41 22.76 20.46
N LEU A 96 -7.12 22.62 20.79
CA LEU A 96 -6.58 23.16 22.03
C LEU A 96 -6.60 24.71 22.02
N PRO A 97 -7.24 25.36 23.01
CA PRO A 97 -7.15 26.81 23.15
C PRO A 97 -5.73 27.22 23.58
N HIS A 98 -5.28 28.40 23.13
CA HIS A 98 -3.95 28.96 23.45
C HIS A 98 -2.76 28.13 22.93
N GLN A 99 -2.71 27.89 21.62
CA GLN A 99 -1.59 27.18 21.01
C GLN A 99 -0.26 27.91 21.20
N THR A 100 0.73 27.18 21.68
CA THR A 100 2.13 27.63 21.81
C THR A 100 3.01 27.00 20.75
N ILE A 101 4.27 27.44 20.64
CA ILE A 101 5.24 26.86 19.70
C ILE A 101 5.48 25.35 19.94
N ILE A 102 5.31 24.87 21.17
CA ILE A 102 5.43 23.45 21.51
C ILE A 102 4.28 22.65 20.87
N HIS A 103 3.07 23.20 20.86
CA HIS A 103 1.91 22.56 20.20
C HIS A 103 2.13 22.47 18.69
N LEU A 104 2.70 23.52 18.10
CA LEU A 104 3.05 23.54 16.68
C LEU A 104 4.11 22.47 16.36
N ALA A 105 5.18 22.39 17.14
CA ALA A 105 6.22 21.37 16.98
C ALA A 105 5.66 19.95 17.14
N ALA A 106 4.80 19.72 18.14
CA ALA A 106 4.14 18.43 18.35
C ALA A 106 3.21 18.06 17.18
N THR A 107 2.52 19.05 16.59
CA THR A 107 1.66 18.84 15.42
C THR A 107 2.49 18.40 14.21
N PHE A 108 3.61 19.06 13.92
CA PHE A 108 4.52 18.65 12.83
C PHE A 108 5.10 17.26 13.06
N LEU A 109 5.53 16.95 14.28
CA LEU A 109 6.02 15.62 14.63
C LEU A 109 4.93 14.56 14.43
N ASN A 110 3.70 14.84 14.84
CA ASN A 110 2.59 13.90 14.68
C ASN A 110 2.24 13.67 13.20
N ILE A 111 2.17 14.73 12.38
CA ILE A 111 2.00 14.59 10.91
C ILE A 111 3.12 13.72 10.31
N PHE A 112 4.37 13.94 10.74
CA PHE A 112 5.50 13.12 10.32
C PHE A 112 5.33 11.65 10.72
N LEU A 113 4.86 11.37 11.95
CA LEU A 113 4.60 10.00 12.41
C LEU A 113 3.48 9.33 11.62
N VAL A 114 2.38 10.03 11.30
CA VAL A 114 1.32 9.51 10.40
C VAL A 114 1.90 9.12 9.05
N ALA A 115 2.70 10.00 8.44
CA ALA A 115 3.33 9.68 7.16
C ALA A 115 4.27 8.46 7.28
N LEU A 116 5.02 8.36 8.38
CA LEU A 116 5.94 7.24 8.62
C LEU A 116 5.21 5.91 8.81
N VAL A 117 4.11 5.88 9.55
CA VAL A 117 3.28 4.68 9.76
C VAL A 117 2.60 4.25 8.47
N PHE A 118 2.04 5.18 7.69
CA PHE A 118 1.51 4.91 6.35
C PHE A 118 2.58 4.30 5.43
N LEU A 119 3.79 4.87 5.42
CA LEU A 119 4.89 4.35 4.63
C LEU A 119 5.36 2.97 5.11
N ALA A 120 5.38 2.73 6.42
CA ALA A 120 5.70 1.41 6.98
C ALA A 120 4.68 0.37 6.51
N TYR A 121 3.40 0.71 6.46
CA TYR A 121 2.38 -0.18 5.92
C TYR A 121 2.62 -0.52 4.44
N THR A 122 2.92 0.47 3.59
CA THR A 122 3.18 0.21 2.16
C THR A 122 4.40 -0.69 1.95
N VAL A 123 5.47 -0.49 2.71
CA VAL A 123 6.64 -1.39 2.72
C VAL A 123 6.24 -2.77 3.23
N SER A 124 5.48 -2.87 4.34
CA SER A 124 5.01 -4.15 4.87
C SER A 124 4.18 -4.93 3.86
N LEU A 125 3.35 -4.25 3.07
CA LEU A 125 2.50 -4.85 2.05
C LEU A 125 3.35 -5.50 0.94
N LYS A 126 4.47 -4.87 0.56
CA LYS A 126 5.44 -5.49 -0.34
C LYS A 126 6.16 -6.66 0.34
N LEU A 127 6.68 -6.47 1.55
CA LEU A 127 7.46 -7.52 2.23
C LEU A 127 6.68 -8.80 2.48
N GLN A 128 5.40 -8.71 2.85
CA GLN A 128 4.58 -9.89 3.12
C GLN A 128 4.31 -10.75 1.88
N VAL A 129 4.38 -10.14 0.68
CA VAL A 129 4.13 -10.81 -0.61
C VAL A 129 5.40 -11.44 -1.16
N TYR A 130 6.53 -10.73 -1.05
CA TYR A 130 7.78 -11.13 -1.68
C TYR A 130 8.68 -11.98 -0.77
N PHE A 131 8.43 -11.99 0.55
CA PHE A 131 9.22 -12.76 1.50
C PHE A 131 8.35 -13.55 2.48
N ASP A 132 8.76 -14.79 2.75
CA ASP A 132 8.17 -15.61 3.81
C ASP A 132 8.78 -15.24 5.18
N LEU A 133 8.33 -14.11 5.71
CA LEU A 133 8.78 -13.57 7.00
C LEU A 133 7.71 -13.76 8.08
N SER A 134 8.18 -13.98 9.31
CA SER A 134 7.34 -13.90 10.51
C SER A 134 6.81 -12.48 10.71
N TYR A 135 5.63 -12.35 11.31
CA TYR A 135 4.96 -11.06 11.53
C TYR A 135 5.86 -10.01 12.21
N GLN A 136 6.59 -10.41 13.26
CA GLN A 136 7.50 -9.50 13.97
C GLN A 136 8.65 -9.01 13.09
N ASN A 137 9.18 -9.89 12.24
CA ASN A 137 10.26 -9.53 11.32
C ASN A 137 9.73 -8.63 10.21
N THR A 138 8.53 -8.89 9.69
CA THR A 138 7.86 -8.00 8.72
C THR A 138 7.67 -6.60 9.31
N LEU A 139 7.15 -6.47 10.53
CA LEU A 139 6.96 -5.16 11.17
C LEU A 139 8.29 -4.42 11.34
N LYS A 140 9.32 -5.08 11.88
CA LYS A 140 10.65 -4.46 12.07
C LYS A 140 11.24 -4.02 10.73
N LEU A 141 11.20 -4.89 9.73
CA LEU A 141 11.73 -4.60 8.40
C LEU A 141 10.91 -3.55 7.66
N ALA A 142 9.61 -3.43 7.92
CA ALA A 142 8.77 -2.39 7.35
C ALA A 142 9.27 -0.99 7.74
N PHE A 143 9.57 -0.79 9.03
CA PHE A 143 10.15 0.47 9.50
C PHE A 143 11.59 0.70 9.00
N ILE A 144 12.43 -0.34 8.98
CA ILE A 144 13.81 -0.22 8.47
C ILE A 144 13.80 0.06 6.96
N GLY A 145 12.88 -0.56 6.21
CA GLY A 145 12.74 -0.46 4.77
C GLY A 145 12.48 0.96 4.28
N ILE A 146 11.80 1.79 5.09
CA ILE A 146 11.61 3.23 4.83
C ILE A 146 12.94 3.93 4.58
N PHE A 147 13.97 3.58 5.36
CA PHE A 147 15.28 4.22 5.31
C PHE A 147 16.25 3.54 4.33
N MET A 148 15.89 2.40 3.75
CA MET A 148 16.74 1.72 2.75
C MET A 148 16.76 2.46 1.41
N SER A 149 15.64 3.11 1.03
CA SER A 149 15.60 3.99 -0.14
C SER A 149 14.66 5.17 0.12
N LEU A 150 15.23 6.25 0.66
CA LEU A 150 14.46 7.46 0.96
C LEU A 150 13.83 8.06 -0.31
N SER A 151 14.51 7.97 -1.45
CA SER A 151 14.01 8.44 -2.75
C SER A 151 12.75 7.67 -3.19
N ALA A 152 12.77 6.33 -3.10
CA ALA A 152 11.62 5.49 -3.43
C ALA A 152 10.42 5.83 -2.54
N VAL A 153 10.67 5.93 -1.24
CA VAL A 153 9.61 6.10 -0.24
C VAL A 153 8.99 7.51 -0.29
N VAL A 154 9.79 8.55 -0.53
CA VAL A 154 9.28 9.90 -0.79
C VAL A 154 8.41 9.92 -2.06
N LYS A 155 8.81 9.23 -3.13
CA LYS A 155 7.98 9.11 -4.34
C LYS A 155 6.67 8.36 -4.07
N VAL A 156 6.69 7.31 -3.25
CA VAL A 156 5.47 6.60 -2.82
C VAL A 156 4.53 7.55 -2.08
N LEU A 157 5.05 8.35 -1.14
CA LEU A 157 4.25 9.33 -0.40
C LEU A 157 3.64 10.38 -1.34
N LEU A 158 4.46 11.02 -2.16
CA LEU A 158 4.01 12.06 -3.09
C LEU A 158 3.01 11.53 -4.12
N GLY A 159 3.26 10.35 -4.69
CA GLY A 159 2.36 9.72 -5.64
C GLY A 159 1.04 9.26 -5.01
N SER A 160 1.06 8.79 -3.76
CA SER A 160 -0.16 8.47 -3.02
C SER A 160 -1.00 9.72 -2.74
N VAL A 161 -0.37 10.83 -2.36
CA VAL A 161 -1.05 12.13 -2.20
C VAL A 161 -1.64 12.60 -3.53
N LEU A 162 -0.89 12.50 -4.62
CA LEU A 162 -1.38 12.87 -5.96
C LEU A 162 -2.58 12.02 -6.37
N LEU A 163 -2.53 10.71 -6.17
CA LEU A 163 -3.65 9.80 -6.44
C LEU A 163 -4.87 10.11 -5.57
N ALA A 164 -4.68 10.49 -4.31
CA ALA A 164 -5.76 10.93 -3.43
C ALA A 164 -6.41 12.23 -3.93
N ILE A 165 -5.62 13.20 -4.39
CA ILE A 165 -6.12 14.46 -4.97
C ILE A 165 -6.91 14.17 -6.26
N ILE A 166 -6.35 13.38 -7.19
CA ILE A 166 -7.05 12.99 -8.42
C ILE A 166 -8.35 12.28 -8.08
N GLY A 167 -8.30 11.37 -7.11
CA GLY A 167 -9.46 10.61 -6.68
C GLY A 167 -10.54 11.45 -6.00
N PHE A 168 -10.18 12.54 -5.33
CA PHE A 168 -11.14 13.50 -4.78
C PHE A 168 -11.91 14.22 -5.90
N TYR A 169 -11.22 14.67 -6.96
CA TYR A 169 -11.86 15.34 -8.10
C TYR A 169 -12.55 14.38 -9.06
N MET A 170 -12.08 13.14 -9.14
CA MET A 170 -12.60 12.10 -10.04
C MET A 170 -12.83 10.77 -9.29
N PRO A 171 -13.86 10.68 -8.42
CA PRO A 171 -14.09 9.50 -7.58
C PRO A 171 -14.26 8.20 -8.37
N ALA A 172 -14.84 8.29 -9.57
CA ALA A 172 -14.98 7.15 -10.47
C ALA A 172 -13.63 6.50 -10.81
N LEU A 173 -12.56 7.28 -10.94
CA LEU A 173 -11.23 6.72 -11.23
C LEU A 173 -10.74 5.86 -10.06
N ILE A 174 -10.97 6.24 -8.80
CA ILE A 174 -10.61 5.39 -7.66
C ILE A 174 -11.34 4.06 -7.75
N ILE A 175 -12.67 4.11 -7.96
CA ILE A 175 -13.54 2.94 -7.92
C ILE A 175 -13.21 1.96 -9.05
N PHE A 176 -12.87 2.45 -10.24
CA PHE A 176 -12.65 1.58 -11.40
C PHE A 176 -11.20 1.20 -11.65
N VAL A 177 -10.22 2.01 -11.27
CA VAL A 177 -8.82 1.84 -11.71
C VAL A 177 -7.80 2.15 -10.62
N GLY A 178 -8.09 3.14 -9.77
CA GLY A 178 -7.12 3.80 -8.91
C GLY A 178 -6.52 2.87 -7.87
N ILE A 179 -7.32 1.93 -7.34
CA ILE A 179 -6.82 0.95 -6.36
C ILE A 179 -5.78 0.04 -7.01
N GLY A 180 -6.10 -0.58 -8.15
CA GLY A 180 -5.15 -1.42 -8.88
C GLY A 180 -3.89 -0.65 -9.27
N MET A 181 -4.04 0.56 -9.81
CA MET A 181 -2.91 1.41 -10.18
C MET A 181 -2.05 1.81 -8.99
N TRP A 182 -2.63 2.08 -7.82
CA TRP A 182 -1.87 2.37 -6.61
C TRP A 182 -1.01 1.17 -6.20
N HIS A 183 -1.54 -0.06 -6.26
CA HIS A 183 -0.76 -1.27 -5.95
C HIS A 183 0.41 -1.50 -6.91
N PHE A 184 0.21 -1.27 -8.21
CA PHE A 184 1.30 -1.36 -9.19
C PHE A 184 2.34 -0.27 -8.95
N PHE A 185 1.89 0.95 -8.68
CA PHE A 185 2.75 2.09 -8.40
C PHE A 185 3.65 1.87 -7.18
N ILE A 186 3.10 1.41 -6.05
CA ILE A 186 3.93 1.12 -4.86
C ILE A 186 4.85 -0.07 -5.11
N SER A 187 4.40 -1.08 -5.86
CA SER A 187 5.22 -2.25 -6.15
C SER A 187 6.44 -1.88 -6.98
N ASP A 188 6.27 -1.11 -8.05
CA ASP A 188 7.36 -0.64 -8.91
C ASP A 188 8.32 0.30 -8.14
N LEU A 189 7.78 1.24 -7.37
CA LEU A 189 8.63 2.22 -6.69
C LEU A 189 9.42 1.64 -5.53
N LEU A 190 8.89 0.65 -4.84
CA LEU A 190 9.57 0.00 -3.71
C LEU A 190 10.54 -1.10 -4.16
N GLU A 191 10.82 -1.26 -5.46
CA GLU A 191 11.82 -2.22 -5.97
C GLU A 191 13.20 -2.07 -5.31
N PRO A 192 13.77 -0.85 -5.17
CA PRO A 192 15.07 -0.70 -4.52
C PRO A 192 15.09 -1.13 -3.05
N VAL A 193 13.95 -0.99 -2.35
CA VAL A 193 13.80 -1.45 -0.97
C VAL A 193 13.78 -2.98 -0.90
N TYR A 194 13.08 -3.62 -1.84
CA TYR A 194 13.05 -5.07 -1.98
C TYR A 194 14.45 -5.63 -2.27
N GLU A 195 15.14 -5.11 -3.29
CA GLU A 195 16.50 -5.55 -3.66
C GLU A 195 17.47 -5.43 -2.48
N SER A 196 17.45 -4.29 -1.77
CA SER A 196 18.30 -4.07 -0.59
C SER A 196 18.06 -5.08 0.54
N ILE A 197 16.80 -5.52 0.73
CA ILE A 197 16.44 -6.51 1.75
C ILE A 197 16.82 -7.91 1.27
N HIS A 198 16.58 -8.21 -0.01
CA HIS A 198 16.93 -9.48 -0.62
C HIS A 198 18.44 -9.76 -0.52
N GLU A 199 19.29 -8.79 -0.89
CA GLU A 199 20.75 -8.91 -0.78
C GLU A 199 21.21 -9.16 0.66
N LYS A 200 20.60 -8.47 1.64
CA LYS A 200 20.93 -8.64 3.07
C LYS A 200 20.46 -9.96 3.66
N LEU A 201 19.42 -10.58 3.08
CA LEU A 201 18.94 -11.90 3.49
C LEU A 201 19.73 -13.01 2.81
N ALA A 202 20.16 -12.83 1.56
CA ALA A 202 20.97 -13.78 0.80
C ALA A 202 22.44 -13.86 1.26
N SER A 203 22.92 -12.82 1.94
CA SER A 203 24.29 -12.75 2.49
C SER A 203 24.43 -13.36 3.90
N LYS A 204 23.37 -13.96 4.44
CA LYS A 204 23.37 -14.72 5.70
C LYS A 204 23.29 -16.22 5.44
#